data_AF-A0A538SNK0-F1
#
_entry.id   AF-A0A538SNK0-F1
#
_cell.length_a   1.000
_cell.length_b   1.000
_cell.length_c   1.000
_cell.angle_alpha   90.00
_cell.angle_beta   90.00
_cell.angle_gamma   90.00
#
_symmetry.space_group_name_H-M   'P 1'
#
loop_
_entity.id
_entity.type
_entity.pdbx_description
1 polymer ?
#
loop_
_entity_poly.entity_id
_entity_poly.type
_entity_poly.pdbx_seq_one_letter_code
_entity_poly.pdbx_strand_id
1 'polypeptide(L)'
;MTIPPGDLLRVARGYEERGRPSDASRAYEAYGRHHPEAAGAVTALLKCADIEWKALNNPGRALYVCQELLSYSSLTPEVERLARDRLRALEEALALQRGAA
;
A
#
# COMPACT_ATOMS: atom_id res chain seq x y z
N MET A 1 -9.12 22.23 -5.25
CA MET A 1 -8.68 22.34 -3.84
C MET A 1 -7.78 21.15 -3.56
N THR A 2 -6.46 21.35 -3.52
CA THR A 2 -5.49 20.30 -3.20
C THR A 2 -5.50 20.08 -1.69
N ILE A 3 -5.91 18.89 -1.26
CA ILE A 3 -5.87 18.51 0.16
C ILE A 3 -4.39 18.41 0.56
N PRO A 4 -3.95 19.04 1.66
CA PRO A 4 -2.57 18.91 2.12
C PRO A 4 -2.19 17.43 2.39
N PRO A 5 -0.93 17.04 2.14
CA PRO A 5 -0.49 15.65 2.33
C PRO A 5 -0.79 15.12 3.74
N GLY A 6 -0.50 15.92 4.78
CA GLY A 6 -0.75 15.53 6.17
C GLY A 6 -2.22 15.31 6.50
N ASP A 7 -3.13 15.97 5.77
CA ASP A 7 -4.57 15.80 5.95
C ASP A 7 -5.06 14.51 5.29
N LEU A 8 -4.51 14.12 4.14
CA LEU A 8 -4.80 12.84 3.49
C LEU A 8 -4.39 11.64 4.36
N LEU A 9 -3.20 11.69 4.97
CA LEU A 9 -2.74 10.60 5.84
C LEU A 9 -3.60 10.48 7.11
N ARG A 10 -4.05 11.61 7.67
CA ARG A 10 -4.99 11.64 8.80
C ARG A 10 -6.35 11.05 8.41
N VAL A 11 -6.85 11.41 7.23
CA VAL A 11 -8.11 10.87 6.69
C VAL A 11 -8.01 9.36 6.47
N ALA A 12 -6.91 8.86 5.91
CA ALA A 12 -6.70 7.43 5.69
C ALA A 12 -6.76 6.63 6.99
N ARG A 13 -6.07 7.10 8.04
CA ARG A 13 -6.13 6.51 9.40
C ARG A 13 -7.54 6.56 9.96
N GLY A 14 -8.23 7.69 9.79
CA GLY A 14 -9.60 7.83 10.23
C GLY A 14 -10.57 6.86 9.56
N TYR A 15 -10.36 6.48 8.30
CA TYR A 15 -11.15 5.44 7.65
C TYR A 15 -10.84 4.04 8.21
N GLU A 16 -9.56 3.74 8.46
CA GLU A 16 -9.14 2.48 9.05
C GLU A 16 -9.74 2.27 10.44
N GLU A 17 -9.67 3.29 11.30
CA GLU A 17 -10.27 3.29 12.66
C GLU A 17 -11.79 3.09 12.64
N ARG A 18 -12.47 3.55 11.57
CA ARG A 18 -13.91 3.42 11.40
C ARG A 18 -14.32 2.11 10.72
N GLY A 19 -13.37 1.19 10.46
CA GLY A 19 -13.66 -0.07 9.78
C GLY A 19 -14.09 0.12 8.32
N ARG A 20 -13.57 1.16 7.64
CA ARG A 20 -13.81 1.45 6.22
C ARG A 20 -12.58 1.12 5.36
N PRO A 21 -12.24 -0.17 5.17
CA PRO A 21 -10.99 -0.57 4.53
C PRO A 21 -10.88 -0.07 3.08
N SER A 22 -11.96 -0.08 2.30
CA SER A 22 -11.91 0.42 0.92
C SER A 22 -11.55 1.90 0.83
N ASP A 23 -12.07 2.73 1.74
CA ASP A 23 -11.78 4.16 1.77
C ASP A 23 -10.38 4.43 2.34
N ALA A 24 -9.96 3.66 3.35
CA ALA A 24 -8.61 3.70 3.89
C ALA A 24 -7.56 3.37 2.82
N SER A 25 -7.76 2.27 2.07
CA SER A 25 -6.89 1.85 0.96
C SER A 25 -6.71 2.97 -0.06
N ARG A 26 -7.83 3.53 -0.56
CA ARG A 26 -7.82 4.63 -1.54
C ARG A 26 -7.12 5.88 -1.01
N ALA A 27 -7.34 6.24 0.26
CA ALA A 27 -6.72 7.41 0.85
C ALA A 27 -5.21 7.24 1.06
N TYR A 28 -4.77 6.06 1.51
CA TYR A 28 -3.35 5.73 1.61
C TYR A 28 -2.65 5.73 0.26
N GLU A 29 -3.28 5.15 -0.75
CA GLU A 29 -2.76 5.18 -2.11
C GLU A 29 -2.65 6.60 -2.66
N ALA A 30 -3.71 7.39 -2.53
CA ALA A 30 -3.72 8.78 -3.00
C ALA A 30 -2.59 9.60 -2.33
N TYR A 31 -2.38 9.41 -1.02
CA TYR A 31 -1.27 10.04 -0.32
C TYR A 31 0.09 9.62 -0.91
N GLY A 32 0.34 8.32 -1.01
CA GLY A 32 1.62 7.79 -1.49
C GLY A 32 1.94 8.17 -2.93
N ARG A 33 0.94 8.16 -3.82
CA ARG A 33 1.13 8.46 -5.25
C ARG A 33 1.22 9.95 -5.56
N HIS A 34 0.43 10.79 -4.89
CA HIS A 34 0.45 12.22 -5.15
C HIS A 34 1.58 12.94 -4.41
N HIS A 35 2.12 12.33 -3.37
CA HIS A 35 3.20 12.89 -2.57
C HIS A 35 4.32 11.87 -2.33
N PRO A 36 4.98 11.35 -3.38
CA PRO A 36 5.97 10.27 -3.25
C PRO A 36 7.18 10.65 -2.40
N GLU A 37 7.53 11.95 -2.37
CA GLU A 37 8.62 12.51 -1.58
C GLU A 37 8.22 12.81 -0.11
N ALA A 38 6.94 12.69 0.24
CA ALA A 38 6.48 12.99 1.59
C ALA A 38 6.89 11.89 2.57
N ALA A 39 7.21 12.29 3.80
CA ALA A 39 7.47 11.35 4.88
C ALA A 39 6.30 10.37 5.05
N GLY A 40 6.57 9.07 4.96
CA GLY A 40 5.56 8.02 5.09
C GLY A 40 4.76 7.69 3.82
N ALA A 41 5.07 8.27 2.66
CA ALA A 41 4.42 7.93 1.38
C ALA A 41 4.55 6.43 1.05
N VAL A 42 5.77 5.92 1.18
CA VAL A 42 6.10 4.49 1.08
C VAL A 42 5.27 3.66 2.06
N THR A 43 5.25 4.06 3.34
CA THR A 43 4.49 3.35 4.38
C THR A 43 3.00 3.33 4.06
N ALA A 44 2.46 4.41 3.48
CA ALA A 44 1.08 4.45 3.03
C ALA A 44 0.81 3.48 1.88
N LEU A 45 1.69 3.39 0.88
CA LEU A 45 1.55 2.40 -0.21
C LEU A 45 1.62 0.96 0.31
N LEU A 46 2.51 0.67 1.27
CA LEU A 46 2.55 -0.65 1.92
C LEU A 46 1.28 -0.94 2.71
N LYS A 47 0.71 0.07 3.41
CA LYS A 47 -0.60 -0.07 4.07
C LYS A 47 -1.73 -0.33 3.08
N CYS A 48 -1.75 0.36 1.94
CA CYS A 48 -2.70 0.11 0.87
C CYS A 48 -2.64 -1.35 0.42
N ALA A 49 -1.44 -1.86 0.10
CA ALA A 49 -1.25 -3.27 -0.27
C ALA A 49 -1.76 -4.25 0.80
N ASP A 50 -1.49 -3.96 2.07
CA ASP A 50 -1.97 -4.76 3.21
C ASP A 50 -3.49 -4.80 3.32
N ILE A 51 -4.15 -3.65 3.14
CA ILE A 51 -5.61 -3.54 3.21
C ILE A 51 -6.24 -4.28 2.04
N GLU A 52 -5.74 -4.09 0.82
CA GLU A 52 -6.21 -4.79 -0.38
C GLU A 52 -6.11 -6.30 -0.20
N TRP A 53 -4.99 -6.80 0.34
CA TRP A 53 -4.83 -8.23 0.60
C TRP A 53 -5.75 -8.73 1.72
N LYS A 54 -5.60 -8.18 2.93
CA LYS A 54 -6.14 -8.77 4.17
C LYS A 54 -7.61 -8.45 4.37
N ALA A 55 -8.04 -7.24 4.02
CA ALA A 55 -9.39 -6.76 4.31
C ALA A 55 -10.32 -6.84 3.10
N LEU A 56 -9.80 -6.63 1.89
CA LEU A 56 -10.59 -6.59 0.66
C LEU A 56 -10.47 -7.86 -0.20
N ASN A 57 -9.61 -8.81 0.21
CA ASN A 57 -9.34 -10.05 -0.50
C ASN A 57 -9.02 -9.83 -1.99
N ASN A 58 -8.19 -8.82 -2.25
CA ASN A 58 -7.81 -8.36 -3.59
C ASN A 58 -6.30 -8.52 -3.81
N PRO A 59 -5.83 -9.78 -3.97
CA PRO A 59 -4.40 -10.08 -4.04
C PRO A 59 -3.73 -9.46 -5.27
N GLY A 60 -4.44 -9.37 -6.40
CA GLY A 60 -3.90 -8.74 -7.62
C GLY A 60 -3.60 -7.26 -7.41
N ARG A 61 -4.46 -6.55 -6.68
CA ARG A 61 -4.23 -5.13 -6.38
C ARG A 61 -3.10 -4.92 -5.39
N ALA A 62 -3.01 -5.77 -4.36
CA ALA A 62 -1.91 -5.73 -3.40
C ALA A 62 -0.55 -5.90 -4.08
N LEU A 63 -0.43 -6.89 -4.98
CA LEU A 63 0.78 -7.13 -5.77
C LEU A 63 1.12 -5.93 -6.66
N TYR A 64 0.14 -5.39 -7.38
CA TYR A 64 0.33 -4.24 -8.25
C TYR A 64 0.88 -3.01 -7.49
N VAL A 65 0.37 -2.72 -6.29
CA VAL A 65 0.87 -1.60 -5.46
C VAL A 65 2.33 -1.81 -5.06
N CYS A 66 2.70 -3.01 -4.62
CA CYS A 66 4.09 -3.32 -4.26
C CYS A 66 5.04 -3.26 -5.47
N GLN A 67 4.61 -3.73 -6.64
CA GLN A 67 5.39 -3.66 -7.88
C GLN A 67 5.57 -2.20 -8.34
N GLU A 68 4.52 -1.39 -8.28
CA GLU A 68 4.61 0.03 -8.61
C GLU A 68 5.57 0.75 -7.66
N LEU A 69 5.49 0.48 -6.35
CA LEU A 69 6.41 1.08 -5.38
C LEU A 69 7.87 0.84 -5.78
N LEU A 70 8.21 -0.38 -6.22
CA LEU A 70 9.56 -0.72 -6.68
C LEU A 70 10.01 -0.04 -7.97
N SER A 71 9.08 0.59 -8.71
CA SER A 71 9.44 1.41 -9.88
C SER A 71 9.86 2.84 -9.52
N TYR A 72 9.73 3.24 -8.25
CA TYR A 72 10.09 4.59 -7.83
C TYR A 72 11.62 4.73 -7.79
N SER A 73 12.15 5.77 -8.44
CA SER A 73 13.58 5.99 -8.56
C SER A 73 14.23 6.57 -7.29
N SER A 74 13.43 7.11 -6.37
CA SER A 74 13.89 7.77 -5.14
C SER A 74 13.80 6.90 -3.88
N LEU A 75 13.62 5.58 -4.01
CA LEU A 75 13.57 4.69 -2.85
C LEU A 75 14.94 4.62 -2.16
N THR A 76 14.94 4.70 -0.83
CA THR A 76 16.14 4.36 -0.06
C THR A 76 16.36 2.84 -0.10
N PRO A 77 17.60 2.35 0.03
CA PRO A 77 17.88 0.91 0.00
C PRO A 77 17.09 0.10 1.04
N GLU A 78 16.83 0.69 2.21
CA GLU A 78 16.02 0.08 3.27
C GLU A 78 14.56 -0.09 2.85
N VAL A 79 13.98 0.96 2.24
CA VAL A 79 12.61 0.94 1.74
C VAL A 79 12.47 -0.04 0.58
N GLU A 80 13.42 -0.04 -0.34
CA GLU A 80 13.43 -0.95 -1.47
C GLU A 80 13.46 -2.41 -0.99
N ARG A 81 14.32 -2.72 -0.01
CA ARG A 81 14.36 -4.05 0.63
C ARG A 81 12.99 -4.40 1.23
N LEU A 82 12.40 -3.51 2.02
CA LEU A 82 11.09 -3.74 2.63
C LEU A 82 9.99 -4.00 1.59
N ALA A 83 9.99 -3.24 0.50
CA ALA A 83 9.04 -3.40 -0.60
C ALA A 83 9.23 -4.73 -1.35
N ARG A 84 10.49 -5.14 -1.59
CA ARG A 84 10.81 -6.45 -2.19
C ARG A 84 10.39 -7.61 -1.28
N ASP A 85 10.68 -7.52 0.02
CA ASP A 85 10.30 -8.52 1.00
C ASP A 85 8.76 -8.66 1.07
N ARG A 86 8.05 -7.52 1.03
CA ARG A 86 6.59 -7.52 1.02
C ARG A 86 6.03 -8.13 -0.27
N LEU A 87 6.58 -7.75 -1.43
CA LEU A 87 6.15 -8.31 -2.73
C LEU A 87 6.33 -9.82 -2.75
N ARG A 88 7.51 -10.32 -2.35
CA ARG A 88 7.79 -11.76 -2.27
C ARG A 88 6.79 -12.47 -1.36
N ALA A 89 6.52 -11.93 -0.17
CA ALA A 89 5.56 -12.54 0.76
C ALA A 89 4.14 -12.60 0.17
N LEU A 90 3.71 -11.61 -0.61
CA LEU A 90 2.42 -11.60 -1.29
C LEU A 90 2.39 -12.61 -2.45
N GLU A 91 3.48 -12.75 -3.21
CA GLU A 91 3.61 -13.73 -4.29
C GLU A 91 3.57 -15.16 -3.76
N GLU A 92 4.32 -15.45 -2.68
CA GLU A 92 4.30 -16.73 -1.99
C GLU A 92 2.91 -17.05 -1.44
N ALA A 93 2.26 -16.09 -0.77
CA ALA A 93 0.92 -16.28 -0.26
C ALA A 93 -0.10 -16.53 -1.37
N LEU A 94 0.03 -15.87 -2.53
CA LEU A 94 -0.86 -16.08 -3.67
C LEU A 94 -0.63 -17.45 -4.32
N ALA A 95 0.62 -17.88 -4.43
CA ALA A 95 0.96 -19.22 -4.92
C ALA A 95 0.36 -20.30 -4.02
N LEU A 96 0.45 -20.13 -2.70
CA LEU A 96 -0.18 -21.04 -1.74
C LEU A 96 -1.71 -21.05 -1.86
N GLN A 97 -2.36 -19.89 -2.01
CA GLN A 97 -3.81 -19.83 -2.23
C GLN A 97 -4.24 -20.55 -3.52
N ARG A 98 -3.43 -20.45 -4.59
CA ARG A 98 -3.72 -21.11 -5.87
C ARG A 98 -3.44 -22.60 -5.87
N GLY A 99 -2.46 -23.07 -5.09
CA GLY A 99 -2.15 -24.49 -4.95
C GLY A 99 -3.05 -25.22 -3.95
N ALA A 100 -3.77 -24.50 -3.10
CA ALA A 100 -4.76 -25.03 -2.17
C ALA A 100 -6.19 -25.11 -2.76
N ALA A 101 -6.39 -24.60 -3.98
CA ALA A 101 -7.65 -24.62 -4.73
C ALA A 101 -7.66 -25.77 -5.76
#